data_AF-A0A1V5QXY0-F1
#
_entry.id   AF-A0A1V5QXY0-F1
#
_cell.length_a   1.000
_cell.length_b   1.000
_cell.length_c   1.000
_cell.angle_alpha   90.00
_cell.angle_beta   90.00
_cell.angle_gamma   90.00
#
_symmetry.space_group_name_H-M   'P 1'
#
loop_
_entity.id
_entity.type
_entity.pdbx_description
1 polymer ?
#
loop_
_entity_poly.entity_id
_entity_poly.type
_entity_poly.pdbx_seq_one_letter_code
_entity_poly.pdbx_strand_id
1 'polypeptide(L)'
;MKNLLYKEFRLVVSPLYFLTVLFGALLLIPQWPYFIAMLYLFFFIVPNVFANAKAINDTGFTMMLPIRKRDAVKARVISVAALELAQVVTAVPFAFLNMSVYPRGNMLIDANLAYLGCVFMMYGIFNVIFFPMFYKTAYMLGWPLALSIAGATLFAFAVEALTAAVPAVNHALDGISGGALIRQLPVLGAGMLCYALLTALAYRKSAANFEKVDL
;
A
#
# COMPACT_ATOMS: atom_id res chain seq x y z
N MET A 1 -15.09 -16.96 1.82
CA MET A 1 -13.87 -16.15 1.60
C MET A 1 -12.93 -16.73 0.55
N LYS A 2 -12.45 -17.98 0.66
CA LYS A 2 -11.52 -18.59 -0.33
C LYS A 2 -11.96 -18.40 -1.78
N ASN A 3 -13.21 -18.72 -2.10
CA ASN A 3 -13.74 -18.62 -3.46
C ASN A 3 -13.80 -17.17 -3.97
N LEU A 4 -14.10 -16.20 -3.09
CA LEU A 4 -14.12 -14.78 -3.45
C LEU A 4 -12.70 -14.29 -3.75
N LEU A 5 -11.72 -14.63 -2.91
CA LEU A 5 -10.32 -14.28 -3.15
C LEU A 5 -9.78 -14.93 -4.43
N TYR A 6 -10.12 -16.20 -4.67
CA TYR A 6 -9.77 -16.88 -5.91
C TYR A 6 -10.32 -16.13 -7.12
N LYS A 7 -11.59 -15.71 -7.07
CA LYS A 7 -12.20 -14.88 -8.11
C LYS A 7 -11.49 -13.52 -8.27
N GLU A 8 -11.14 -12.82 -7.20
CA GLU A 8 -10.41 -11.55 -7.28
C GLU A 8 -9.07 -11.72 -8.00
N PHE A 9 -8.24 -12.69 -7.58
CA PHE A 9 -6.92 -12.89 -8.19
C PHE A 9 -6.96 -13.51 -9.59
N ARG A 10 -8.00 -14.29 -9.92
CA ARG A 10 -8.10 -15.00 -11.20
C ARG A 10 -8.81 -14.19 -12.28
N LEU A 11 -9.83 -13.41 -11.91
CA LEU A 11 -10.74 -12.76 -12.85
C LEU A 11 -10.60 -11.23 -12.85
N VAL A 12 -10.23 -10.62 -11.72
CA VAL A 12 -10.17 -9.14 -11.59
C VAL A 12 -8.75 -8.63 -11.75
N VAL A 13 -7.78 -9.27 -11.09
CA VAL A 13 -6.37 -8.91 -11.20
C VAL A 13 -5.77 -9.58 -12.44
N SER A 14 -5.47 -8.79 -13.47
CA SER A 14 -4.76 -9.30 -14.64
C SER A 14 -3.38 -9.84 -14.24
N PRO A 15 -2.92 -10.97 -14.81
CA PRO A 15 -1.61 -11.54 -14.53
C PRO A 15 -0.44 -10.57 -14.68
N LEU A 16 -0.54 -9.61 -15.61
CA LEU A 16 0.48 -8.60 -15.84
C LEU A 16 0.70 -7.70 -14.63
N TYR A 17 -0.33 -7.44 -13.81
CA TYR A 17 -0.21 -6.58 -12.64
C TYR A 17 0.44 -7.27 -11.43
N PHE A 18 0.77 -8.57 -11.51
CA PHE A 18 1.67 -9.17 -10.52
C PHE A 18 3.11 -8.74 -10.75
N LEU A 19 3.50 -8.35 -11.97
CA LEU A 19 4.87 -7.90 -12.26
C LEU A 19 5.22 -6.59 -11.55
N THR A 20 4.25 -5.73 -11.27
CA THR A 20 4.50 -4.47 -10.56
C THR A 20 4.86 -4.66 -9.09
N VAL A 21 4.64 -5.85 -8.53
CA VAL A 21 5.21 -6.25 -7.23
C VAL A 21 6.74 -6.27 -7.28
N LEU A 22 7.33 -6.49 -8.46
CA LEU A 22 8.78 -6.42 -8.67
C LEU A 22 9.35 -5.00 -8.63
N PHE A 23 8.53 -3.95 -8.59
CA PHE A 23 9.02 -2.58 -8.42
C PHE A 23 9.72 -2.34 -7.07
N GLY A 24 9.64 -3.29 -6.12
CA GLY A 24 10.56 -3.32 -4.99
C GLY A 24 12.03 -3.37 -5.39
N ALA A 25 12.37 -3.89 -6.57
CA ALA A 25 13.73 -3.89 -7.11
C ALA A 25 14.28 -2.48 -7.41
N LEU A 26 13.41 -1.48 -7.56
CA LEU A 26 13.84 -0.09 -7.79
C LEU A 26 14.59 0.49 -6.59
N LEU A 27 14.48 -0.12 -5.40
CA LEU A 27 15.31 0.20 -4.24
C LEU A 27 16.81 0.01 -4.50
N LEU A 28 17.18 -0.80 -5.50
CA LEU A 28 18.60 -0.98 -5.87
C LEU A 28 19.18 0.25 -6.59
N ILE A 29 18.35 1.13 -7.14
CA ILE A 29 18.83 2.32 -7.83
C ILE A 29 19.42 3.28 -6.78
N PRO A 30 20.70 3.64 -6.88
CA PRO A 30 21.32 4.56 -5.91
C PRO A 30 20.71 5.96 -6.08
N GLN A 31 20.59 6.71 -4.97
CA GLN A 31 20.13 8.11 -5.00
C GLN A 31 18.69 8.29 -5.51
N TRP A 32 17.89 7.21 -5.46
CA TRP A 32 16.50 7.22 -5.91
C TRP A 32 15.53 7.56 -4.76
N PRO A 33 14.42 8.29 -5.04
CA PRO A 33 13.35 8.51 -4.08
C PRO A 33 12.58 7.20 -3.80
N TYR A 34 12.97 6.49 -2.74
CA TYR A 34 12.47 5.15 -2.44
C TYR A 34 10.96 5.12 -2.14
N PHE A 35 10.36 6.17 -1.58
CA PHE A 35 8.90 6.19 -1.40
C PHE A 35 8.14 6.15 -2.73
N ILE A 36 8.66 6.78 -3.78
CA ILE A 36 8.05 6.74 -5.12
C ILE A 36 8.05 5.32 -5.68
N ALA A 37 9.11 4.53 -5.41
CA ALA A 37 9.16 3.13 -5.81
C ALA A 37 7.98 2.32 -5.25
N MET A 38 7.60 2.57 -3.99
CA MET A 38 6.43 1.93 -3.37
C MET A 38 5.09 2.52 -3.82
N LEU A 39 5.04 3.81 -4.16
CA LEU A 39 3.83 4.46 -4.69
C LEU A 39 3.40 3.94 -6.06
N TYR A 40 4.28 3.28 -6.83
CA TYR A 40 3.89 2.69 -8.12
C TYR A 40 2.74 1.67 -8.02
N LEU A 41 2.55 1.03 -6.86
CA LEU A 41 1.37 0.18 -6.65
C LEU A 41 0.07 0.99 -6.66
N PHE A 42 0.08 2.21 -6.13
CA PHE A 42 -1.07 3.10 -6.18
C PHE A 42 -1.22 3.80 -7.53
N PHE A 43 -0.13 4.03 -8.26
CA PHE A 43 -0.20 4.64 -9.60
C PHE A 43 -0.58 3.64 -10.68
N PHE A 44 -0.27 2.36 -10.48
CA PHE A 44 -0.44 1.33 -11.49
C PHE A 44 -1.40 0.22 -11.07
N ILE A 45 -1.15 -0.52 -9.99
CA ILE A 45 -1.99 -1.67 -9.59
C ILE A 45 -3.41 -1.24 -9.26
N VAL A 46 -3.60 -0.34 -8.30
CA VAL A 46 -4.95 -0.02 -7.78
C VAL A 46 -5.86 0.57 -8.86
N PRO A 47 -5.43 1.55 -9.67
CA PRO A 47 -6.25 2.09 -10.74
C PRO A 47 -6.65 1.02 -11.75
N ASN A 48 -5.69 0.18 -12.16
CA ASN A 48 -5.94 -0.83 -13.18
C ASN A 48 -6.84 -1.97 -12.68
N VAL A 49 -6.67 -2.43 -11.44
CA VAL A 49 -7.54 -3.47 -10.85
C VAL A 49 -8.99 -2.98 -10.78
N PHE A 50 -9.21 -1.73 -10.35
CA PHE A 50 -10.56 -1.18 -10.23
C PHE A 50 -11.16 -0.76 -11.56
N ALA A 51 -10.34 -0.28 -12.51
CA ALA A 51 -10.79 0.00 -13.87
C ALA A 51 -11.17 -1.29 -14.62
N ASN A 52 -10.38 -2.36 -14.46
CA ASN A 52 -10.69 -3.66 -15.05
C ASN A 52 -11.98 -4.24 -14.44
N ALA A 53 -12.10 -4.23 -13.10
CA ALA A 53 -13.32 -4.64 -12.41
C ALA A 53 -14.57 -3.91 -12.93
N LYS A 54 -14.43 -2.60 -13.20
CA LYS A 54 -15.49 -1.79 -13.79
C LYS A 54 -15.80 -2.21 -15.24
N ALA A 55 -14.78 -2.42 -16.06
CA ALA A 55 -14.92 -2.79 -17.47
C ALA A 55 -15.66 -4.12 -17.66
N ILE A 56 -15.44 -5.09 -16.77
CA ILE A 56 -16.10 -6.41 -16.80
C ILE A 56 -17.40 -6.46 -15.97
N ASN A 57 -17.87 -5.33 -15.45
CA ASN A 57 -19.02 -5.22 -14.55
C ASN A 57 -18.98 -6.20 -13.35
N ASP A 58 -17.79 -6.31 -12.75
CA ASP A 58 -17.50 -7.26 -11.69
C ASP A 58 -18.41 -7.08 -10.45
N THR A 59 -18.70 -5.82 -10.11
CA THR A 59 -19.59 -5.48 -8.98
C THR A 59 -21.00 -6.02 -9.22
N GLY A 60 -21.55 -5.87 -10.44
CA GLY A 60 -22.87 -6.40 -10.79
C GLY A 60 -22.92 -7.92 -10.69
N PHE A 61 -21.93 -8.61 -11.28
CA PHE A 61 -21.81 -10.07 -11.19
C PHE A 61 -21.72 -10.56 -9.74
N THR A 62 -20.84 -9.95 -8.95
CA THR A 62 -20.60 -10.35 -7.56
C THR A 62 -21.85 -10.22 -6.68
N MET A 63 -22.75 -9.31 -7.04
CA MET A 63 -23.95 -9.00 -6.28
C MET A 63 -25.15 -9.86 -6.64
N MET A 64 -25.10 -10.58 -7.76
CA MET A 64 -26.06 -11.64 -8.10
C MET A 64 -25.76 -12.96 -7.35
N LEU A 65 -24.55 -13.11 -6.81
CA LEU A 65 -24.18 -14.29 -6.04
C LEU A 65 -24.86 -14.27 -4.67
N PRO A 66 -25.18 -15.43 -4.06
CA PRO A 66 -25.79 -15.53 -2.74
C PRO A 66 -24.76 -15.25 -1.63
N ILE A 67 -24.22 -14.03 -1.60
CA ILE A 67 -23.19 -13.57 -0.66
C ILE A 67 -23.61 -12.25 0.00
N ARG A 68 -22.97 -11.91 1.12
CA ARG A 68 -23.22 -10.64 1.80
C ARG A 68 -22.38 -9.54 1.13
N LYS A 69 -22.95 -8.33 0.97
CA LYS A 69 -22.25 -7.14 0.42
C LYS A 69 -20.90 -6.89 1.10
N ARG A 70 -20.86 -6.98 2.43
CA ARG A 70 -19.62 -6.85 3.24
C ARG A 70 -18.54 -7.88 2.93
N ASP A 71 -18.88 -9.07 2.46
CA ASP A 71 -17.90 -10.11 2.11
C ASP A 71 -17.24 -9.82 0.76
N ALA A 72 -17.96 -9.19 -0.17
CA ALA A 72 -17.40 -8.67 -1.42
C ALA A 72 -16.38 -7.54 -1.15
N VAL A 73 -16.74 -6.58 -0.29
CA VAL A 73 -15.82 -5.53 0.17
C VAL A 73 -14.60 -6.13 0.84
N LYS A 74 -14.81 -7.10 1.75
CA LYS A 74 -13.72 -7.78 2.47
C LYS A 74 -12.76 -8.46 1.50
N ALA A 75 -13.27 -9.14 0.49
CA ALA A 75 -12.45 -9.82 -0.51
C ALA A 75 -11.57 -8.84 -1.29
N ARG A 76 -12.13 -7.71 -1.74
CA ARG A 76 -11.38 -6.67 -2.46
C ARG A 76 -10.33 -5.96 -1.59
N VAL A 77 -10.66 -5.64 -0.34
CA VAL A 77 -9.70 -5.03 0.59
C VAL A 77 -8.55 -6.01 0.87
N ILE A 78 -8.85 -7.28 1.12
CA ILE A 78 -7.81 -8.30 1.35
C ILE A 78 -6.97 -8.54 0.10
N SER A 79 -7.56 -8.54 -1.10
CA SER A 79 -6.79 -8.77 -2.34
C SER A 79 -5.78 -7.65 -2.60
N VAL A 80 -6.17 -6.39 -2.37
CA VAL A 80 -5.25 -5.24 -2.47
C VAL A 80 -4.21 -5.29 -1.34
N ALA A 81 -4.62 -5.54 -0.10
CA ALA A 81 -3.68 -5.68 1.02
C ALA A 81 -2.66 -6.80 0.79
N ALA A 82 -3.06 -7.89 0.15
CA ALA A 82 -2.15 -8.96 -0.24
C ALA A 82 -1.14 -8.51 -1.31
N LEU A 83 -1.54 -7.67 -2.27
CA LEU A 83 -0.63 -7.09 -3.27
C LEU A 83 0.34 -6.09 -2.62
N GLU A 84 -0.15 -5.27 -1.68
CA GLU A 84 0.68 -4.36 -0.87
C GLU A 84 1.73 -5.12 -0.08
N LEU A 85 1.31 -6.16 0.65
CA LEU A 85 2.22 -7.02 1.40
C LEU A 85 3.20 -7.74 0.49
N ALA A 86 2.76 -8.23 -0.67
CA ALA A 86 3.64 -8.87 -1.63
C ALA A 86 4.74 -7.89 -2.09
N GLN A 87 4.41 -6.61 -2.31
CA GLN A 87 5.41 -5.62 -2.72
C GLN A 87 6.40 -5.30 -1.60
N VAL A 88 5.94 -5.21 -0.35
CA VAL A 88 6.86 -5.04 0.79
C VAL A 88 7.77 -6.26 0.93
N VAL A 89 7.22 -7.48 0.79
CA VAL A 89 7.99 -8.72 0.88
C VAL A 89 9.05 -8.80 -0.22
N THR A 90 8.74 -8.39 -1.45
CA THR A 90 9.76 -8.31 -2.51
C THR A 90 10.74 -7.19 -2.30
N ALA A 91 10.34 -6.06 -1.69
CA ALA A 91 11.23 -4.94 -1.38
C ALA A 91 12.28 -5.28 -0.30
N VAL A 92 11.94 -6.12 0.69
CA VAL A 92 12.82 -6.49 1.81
C VAL A 92 14.20 -7.01 1.35
N PRO A 93 14.33 -8.03 0.47
CA PRO A 93 15.64 -8.49 0.01
C PRO A 93 16.43 -7.42 -0.73
N PHE A 94 15.76 -6.56 -1.52
CA PHE A 94 16.44 -5.47 -2.22
C PHE A 94 16.89 -4.35 -1.28
N ALA A 95 16.17 -4.11 -0.19
CA ALA A 95 16.57 -3.18 0.87
C ALA A 95 17.86 -3.66 1.54
N PHE A 96 17.95 -4.94 1.94
CA PHE A 96 19.18 -5.51 2.51
C PHE A 96 20.34 -5.55 1.50
N LEU A 97 20.05 -5.83 0.24
CA LEU A 97 21.06 -5.80 -0.82
C LEU A 97 21.58 -4.38 -1.04
N ASN A 98 20.70 -3.38 -1.05
CA ASN A 98 21.06 -1.97 -1.17
C ASN A 98 22.01 -1.55 -0.03
N MET A 99 21.69 -1.87 1.23
CA MET A 99 22.57 -1.59 2.37
C MET A 99 23.97 -2.21 2.24
N SER A 100 24.04 -3.42 1.67
CA SER A 100 25.29 -4.15 1.51
C SER A 100 26.15 -3.58 0.37
N VAL A 101 25.51 -3.14 -0.72
CA VAL A 101 26.19 -2.60 -1.91
C VAL A 101 26.57 -1.12 -1.74
N TYR A 102 25.77 -0.35 -1.01
CA TYR A 102 25.92 1.10 -0.85
C TYR A 102 26.13 1.52 0.61
N PRO A 103 27.35 1.34 1.17
CA PRO A 103 27.65 1.67 2.57
C PRO A 103 27.67 3.17 2.87
N ARG A 104 27.59 4.05 1.85
CA ARG A 104 27.53 5.51 2.01
C ARG A 104 26.11 6.03 2.27
N GLY A 105 25.10 5.18 2.19
CA GLY A 105 23.70 5.58 2.32
C GLY A 105 23.15 6.34 1.10
N ASN A 106 21.89 6.72 1.21
CA ASN A 106 21.12 7.46 0.21
C ASN A 106 21.15 8.98 0.49
N MET A 107 20.80 9.81 -0.50
CA MET A 107 20.62 11.26 -0.27
C MET A 107 19.34 11.58 0.50
N LEU A 108 18.34 10.71 0.36
CA LEU A 108 17.11 10.72 1.14
C LEU A 108 17.19 9.62 2.20
N ILE A 109 16.07 9.20 2.76
CA ILE A 109 16.05 8.09 3.71
C ILE A 109 16.68 6.82 3.11
N ASP A 110 17.50 6.15 3.89
CA ASP A 110 18.04 4.85 3.55
C ASP A 110 16.93 3.80 3.40
N ALA A 111 17.16 2.76 2.59
CA ALA A 111 16.25 1.62 2.44
C ALA A 111 16.32 0.71 3.68
N ASN A 112 15.92 1.24 4.84
CA ASN A 112 16.07 0.62 6.16
C ASN A 112 14.77 0.12 6.80
N LEU A 113 14.85 -0.41 8.02
CA LEU A 113 13.68 -0.96 8.72
C LEU A 113 12.68 0.13 9.08
N ALA A 114 13.14 1.35 9.38
CA ALA A 114 12.26 2.49 9.60
C ALA A 114 11.54 2.91 8.32
N TYR A 115 12.24 2.95 7.18
CA TYR A 115 11.63 3.17 5.87
C TYR A 115 10.51 2.16 5.58
N LEU A 116 10.73 0.86 5.81
CA LEU A 116 9.68 -0.15 5.65
C LEU A 116 8.49 0.10 6.58
N GLY A 117 8.74 0.54 7.83
CA GLY A 117 7.69 0.97 8.76
C GLY A 117 6.88 2.16 8.24
N CYS A 118 7.54 3.16 7.67
CA CYS A 118 6.89 4.31 7.03
C CYS A 118 6.08 3.89 5.80
N VAL A 119 6.56 2.95 5.00
CA VAL A 119 5.81 2.39 3.85
C VAL A 119 4.52 1.73 4.31
N PHE A 120 4.54 0.94 5.40
CA PHE A 120 3.32 0.37 5.97
C PHE A 120 2.32 1.45 6.39
N MET A 121 2.79 2.50 7.05
CA MET A 121 1.93 3.62 7.45
C MET A 121 1.33 4.34 6.23
N MET A 122 2.14 4.57 5.19
CA MET A 122 1.72 5.16 3.91
C MET A 122 0.61 4.32 3.26
N TYR A 123 0.76 3.00 3.25
CA TYR A 123 -0.26 2.09 2.71
C TYR A 123 -1.56 2.11 3.53
N GLY A 124 -1.44 2.20 4.85
CA GLY A 124 -2.60 2.35 5.73
C GLY A 124 -3.38 3.63 5.46
N ILE A 125 -2.67 4.76 5.25
CA ILE A 125 -3.26 6.06 4.89
C ILE A 125 -3.98 5.96 3.54
N PHE A 126 -3.35 5.35 2.53
CA PHE A 126 -3.99 5.11 1.25
C PHE A 126 -5.29 4.32 1.41
N ASN A 127 -5.24 3.20 2.12
CA ASN A 127 -6.39 2.30 2.32
C ASN A 127 -7.56 3.00 3.02
N VAL A 128 -7.30 3.77 4.08
CA VAL A 128 -8.36 4.43 4.87
C VAL A 128 -9.04 5.58 4.13
N ILE A 129 -8.37 6.18 3.13
CA ILE A 129 -8.97 7.20 2.28
C ILE A 129 -9.68 6.54 1.09
N PHE A 130 -8.99 5.63 0.41
CA PHE A 130 -9.43 5.08 -0.87
C PHE A 130 -10.69 4.23 -0.73
N PHE A 131 -10.64 3.16 0.08
CA PHE A 131 -11.73 2.20 0.13
C PHE A 131 -13.03 2.84 0.63
N PRO A 132 -13.05 3.62 1.73
CA PRO A 132 -14.31 4.16 2.21
C PRO A 132 -14.95 5.12 1.22
N MET A 133 -14.13 5.90 0.49
CA MET A 133 -14.63 6.85 -0.49
C MET A 133 -15.10 6.16 -1.77
N PHE A 134 -14.38 5.15 -2.25
CA PHE A 134 -14.80 4.33 -3.40
C PHE A 134 -16.14 3.64 -3.12
N TYR A 135 -16.26 2.98 -1.97
CA TYR A 135 -17.47 2.22 -1.62
C TYR A 135 -18.69 3.08 -1.23
N LYS A 136 -18.61 4.41 -1.27
CA LYS A 136 -19.80 5.28 -1.23
C LYS A 136 -20.66 5.17 -2.49
N THR A 137 -20.02 4.90 -3.63
CA THR A 137 -20.71 4.76 -4.93
C THR A 137 -20.43 3.42 -5.59
N ALA A 138 -19.34 2.75 -5.21
CA ALA A 138 -18.81 1.53 -5.83
C ALA A 138 -18.55 1.64 -7.35
N TYR A 139 -18.52 2.86 -7.89
CA TYR A 139 -18.44 3.14 -9.32
C TYR A 139 -17.50 4.30 -9.67
N MET A 140 -17.49 5.37 -8.87
CA MET A 140 -16.63 6.52 -9.11
C MET A 140 -15.21 6.24 -8.62
N LEU A 141 -14.28 5.98 -9.56
CA LEU A 141 -12.89 5.69 -9.24
C LEU A 141 -12.00 6.94 -9.11
N GLY A 142 -12.26 7.97 -9.93
CA GLY A 142 -11.34 9.11 -10.10
C GLY A 142 -11.01 9.86 -8.81
N TRP A 143 -12.03 10.40 -8.13
CA TRP A 143 -11.83 11.18 -6.90
C TRP A 143 -11.26 10.38 -5.72
N PRO A 144 -11.78 9.18 -5.39
CA PRO A 144 -11.16 8.34 -4.36
C PRO A 144 -9.69 8.07 -4.63
N LEU A 145 -9.35 7.75 -5.87
CA LEU A 145 -7.98 7.44 -6.25
C LEU A 145 -7.07 8.67 -6.12
N ALA A 146 -7.47 9.80 -6.71
CA ALA A 146 -6.68 11.04 -6.70
C ALA A 146 -6.39 11.53 -5.27
N LEU A 147 -7.40 11.55 -4.40
CA LEU A 147 -7.24 12.00 -3.01
C LEU A 147 -6.38 11.04 -2.18
N SER A 148 -6.49 9.74 -2.43
CA SER A 148 -5.70 8.72 -1.71
C SER A 148 -4.24 8.73 -2.13
N ILE A 149 -3.98 8.88 -3.44
CA ILE A 149 -2.65 9.11 -3.98
C ILE A 149 -2.06 10.40 -3.39
N ALA A 150 -2.81 11.51 -3.42
CA ALA A 150 -2.34 12.77 -2.86
C ALA A 150 -2.00 12.63 -1.37
N GLY A 151 -2.84 11.95 -0.58
CA GLY A 151 -2.57 11.68 0.83
C GLY A 151 -1.31 10.85 1.06
N ALA A 152 -1.11 9.78 0.28
CA ALA A 152 0.08 8.94 0.37
C ALA A 152 1.36 9.68 -0.04
N THR A 153 1.31 10.47 -1.12
CA THR A 153 2.45 11.29 -1.58
C THR A 153 2.79 12.40 -0.60
N LEU A 154 1.79 13.09 -0.03
CA LEU A 154 2.00 14.11 1.00
C LEU A 154 2.64 13.51 2.25
N PHE A 155 2.23 12.29 2.64
CA PHE A 155 2.85 11.58 3.74
C PHE A 155 4.32 11.25 3.45
N ALA A 156 4.63 10.70 2.27
CA ALA A 156 6.00 10.41 1.86
C ALA A 156 6.88 11.66 1.89
N PHE A 157 6.41 12.76 1.31
CA PHE A 157 7.13 14.03 1.31
C PHE A 157 7.30 14.59 2.73
N ALA A 158 6.28 14.48 3.58
CA ALA A 158 6.37 14.91 4.98
C ALA A 158 7.43 14.12 5.76
N VAL A 159 7.51 12.80 5.56
CA VAL A 159 8.54 11.97 6.20
C VAL A 159 9.93 12.35 5.71
N GLU A 160 10.13 12.53 4.41
CA GLU A 160 11.42 12.96 3.87
C GLU A 160 11.82 14.36 4.38
N ALA A 161 10.89 15.32 4.34
CA ALA A 161 11.13 16.68 4.82
C ALA A 161 11.43 16.72 6.33
N LEU A 162 10.72 15.95 7.15
CA LEU A 162 10.98 15.85 8.60
C LEU A 162 12.34 15.21 8.89
N THR A 163 12.70 14.19 8.12
CA THR A 163 14.01 13.51 8.24
C THR A 163 15.14 14.46 7.86
N ALA A 164 14.94 15.34 6.87
CA ALA A 164 15.95 16.34 6.48
C ALA A 164 16.01 17.54 7.45
N ALA A 165 14.86 17.98 7.98
CA ALA A 165 14.79 19.19 8.79
C ALA A 165 15.07 18.98 10.29
N VAL A 166 14.77 17.80 10.83
CA VAL A 166 14.80 17.54 12.27
C VAL A 166 15.88 16.48 12.61
N PRO A 167 17.01 16.87 13.22
CA PRO A 167 18.11 15.95 13.53
C PRO A 167 17.71 14.75 14.42
N ALA A 168 16.75 14.96 15.34
CA ALA A 168 16.23 13.89 16.19
C ALA A 168 15.44 12.83 15.38
N VAL A 169 14.72 13.26 14.34
CA VAL A 169 13.97 12.38 13.44
C VAL A 169 14.93 11.68 12.49
N ASN A 170 15.93 12.39 11.96
CA ASN A 170 17.01 11.77 11.20
C ASN A 170 17.69 10.66 12.01
N HIS A 171 18.08 10.94 13.24
CA HIS A 171 18.68 9.93 14.11
C HIS A 171 17.72 8.77 14.37
N ALA A 172 16.40 8.97 14.47
CA ALA A 172 15.47 7.85 14.67
C ALA A 172 15.24 7.01 13.41
N LEU A 173 15.15 7.64 12.24
CA LEU A 173 14.68 7.03 10.99
C LEU A 173 15.80 6.67 10.01
N ASP A 174 16.99 7.23 10.17
CA ASP A 174 18.07 7.13 9.21
C ASP A 174 19.27 6.36 9.80
N GLY A 175 19.99 5.68 8.91
CA GLY A 175 21.18 4.89 9.26
C GLY A 175 21.07 3.39 9.00
N ILE A 176 22.22 2.82 8.63
CA ILE A 176 22.40 1.44 8.16
C ILE A 176 23.23 0.59 9.16
N SER A 177 23.77 1.20 10.22
CA SER A 177 24.57 0.46 11.21
C SER A 177 23.72 -0.57 11.97
N GLY A 178 24.34 -1.67 12.42
CA GLY A 178 23.62 -2.72 13.16
C GLY A 178 22.88 -2.20 14.40
N GLY A 179 23.46 -1.22 15.10
CA GLY A 179 22.80 -0.55 16.22
C GLY A 179 21.62 0.35 15.81
N ALA A 180 21.70 0.99 14.64
CA ALA A 180 20.59 1.78 14.10
C ALA A 180 19.42 0.87 13.68
N LEU A 181 19.69 -0.29 13.06
CA LEU A 181 18.64 -1.25 12.69
C LEU A 181 17.85 -1.74 13.90
N ILE A 182 18.51 -2.02 15.03
CA ILE A 182 17.83 -2.42 16.27
C ILE A 182 16.92 -1.30 16.79
N ARG A 183 17.39 -0.04 16.75
CA ARG A 183 16.60 1.13 17.15
C ARG A 183 15.37 1.35 16.25
N GLN A 184 15.43 0.91 15.00
CA GLN A 184 14.35 1.07 14.02
C GLN A 184 13.27 -0.02 14.09
N LEU A 185 13.51 -1.14 14.79
CA LEU A 185 12.51 -2.21 14.97
C LEU A 185 11.18 -1.72 15.57
N PRO A 186 11.14 -0.85 16.60
CA PRO A 186 9.89 -0.27 17.10
C PRO A 186 9.13 0.53 16.04
N VAL A 187 9.84 1.24 15.15
CA VAL A 187 9.22 2.01 14.07
C VAL A 187 8.57 1.08 13.06
N LEU A 188 9.25 -0.02 12.69
CA LEU A 188 8.67 -1.06 11.83
C LEU A 188 7.42 -1.68 12.46
N GLY A 189 7.49 -2.07 13.74
CA GLY A 189 6.37 -2.66 14.46
C GLY A 189 5.18 -1.70 14.57
N ALA A 190 5.43 -0.43 14.87
CA ALA A 190 4.40 0.61 14.89
C ALA A 190 3.77 0.81 13.51
N GLY A 191 4.59 0.83 12.45
CA GLY A 191 4.12 0.93 11.06
C GLY A 191 3.19 -0.23 10.67
N MET A 192 3.59 -1.48 10.96
CA MET A 192 2.77 -2.67 10.71
C MET A 192 1.45 -2.65 11.48
N LEU A 193 1.49 -2.26 12.76
CA LEU A 193 0.30 -2.14 13.59
C LEU A 193 -0.65 -1.07 13.06
N CYS A 194 -0.12 0.12 12.73
CA CYS A 194 -0.88 1.20 12.11
C CYS A 194 -1.51 0.76 10.77
N TYR A 195 -0.75 0.06 9.92
CA TYR A 195 -1.25 -0.50 8.67
C TYR A 195 -2.43 -1.45 8.90
N ALA A 196 -2.29 -2.40 9.82
CA ALA A 196 -3.33 -3.36 10.14
C ALA A 196 -4.61 -2.66 10.68
N LEU A 197 -4.45 -1.70 11.60
CA LEU A 197 -5.57 -0.94 12.16
C LEU A 197 -6.25 -0.05 11.13
N LEU A 198 -5.48 0.69 10.33
CA LEU A 198 -6.02 1.58 9.29
C LEU A 198 -6.73 0.78 8.19
N THR A 199 -6.17 -0.36 7.78
CA THR A 199 -6.80 -1.26 6.80
C THR A 199 -8.08 -1.90 7.36
N ALA A 200 -8.08 -2.30 8.64
CA ALA A 200 -9.29 -2.80 9.30
C ALA A 200 -10.37 -1.71 9.42
N LEU A 201 -9.99 -0.48 9.74
CA LEU A 201 -10.89 0.67 9.77
C LEU A 201 -11.44 0.98 8.38
N ALA A 202 -10.59 0.94 7.35
CA ALA A 202 -10.96 1.11 5.97
C ALA A 202 -12.04 0.10 5.59
N TYR A 203 -11.81 -1.19 5.86
CA TYR A 203 -12.78 -2.26 5.64
C TYR A 203 -14.11 -1.98 6.34
N ARG A 204 -14.09 -1.66 7.65
CA ARG A 204 -15.32 -1.43 8.43
C ARG A 204 -16.15 -0.28 7.84
N LYS A 205 -15.52 0.84 7.50
CA LYS A 205 -16.20 2.00 6.89
C LYS A 205 -16.70 1.67 5.48
N SER A 206 -15.91 0.99 4.68
CA SER A 206 -16.29 0.58 3.33
C SER A 206 -17.47 -0.39 3.30
N ALA A 207 -17.49 -1.37 4.21
CA ALA A 207 -18.60 -2.31 4.32
C ALA A 207 -19.89 -1.57 4.67
N ALA A 208 -19.84 -0.66 5.67
CA ALA A 208 -21.00 0.14 6.07
C ALA A 208 -21.48 1.10 4.96
N ASN A 209 -20.59 1.64 4.13
CA ASN A 209 -20.96 2.47 2.99
C ASN A 209 -21.61 1.62 1.89
N PHE A 210 -20.99 0.49 1.54
CA PHE A 210 -21.47 -0.36 0.45
C PHE A 210 -22.81 -1.05 0.76
N GLU A 211 -23.10 -1.31 2.04
CA GLU A 211 -24.41 -1.83 2.45
C GLU A 211 -25.56 -0.90 2.05
N LYS A 212 -25.32 0.41 2.03
CA LYS A 212 -26.31 1.45 1.68
C LYS A 212 -26.40 1.73 0.18
N VAL A 213 -25.51 1.16 -0.63
CA VAL A 213 -25.52 1.35 -2.08
C VAL A 213 -26.55 0.41 -2.67
N ASP A 214 -27.56 0.99 -3.31
CA ASP A 214 -28.44 0.28 -4.23
C ASP A 214 -27.78 0.27 -5.62
N LEU A 215 -27.66 -0.94 -6.18
CA LEU A 215 -26.99 -1.22 -7.45
C LEU A 215 -28.02 -1.40 -8.56
#